data_AF-A0A655YPU5-F1
#
_entry.id   AF-A0A655YPU5-F1
#
_cell.length_a   1.000
_cell.length_b   1.000
_cell.length_c   1.000
_cell.angle_alpha   90.00
_cell.angle_beta   90.00
_cell.angle_gamma   90.00
#
_symmetry.space_group_name_H-M   'P 1'
#
loop_
_entity.id
_entity.type
_entity.pdbx_description
1 polymer ?
#
loop_
_entity_poly.entity_id
_entity_poly.type
_entity_poly.pdbx_seq_one_letter_code
_entity_poly.pdbx_strand_id
1 'polypeptide(L)'
;MHGRYRIEQIEQDQGLNAEQSYFMSPFINILPFESPHFADCQTELKVLASGSAEGINFTFRGSPQHELCLDITADLASYPQSHWQSHCERFPRFFEQLLARFQQVEQDVARLLAEPAALAATTSTRAIAS
;
A
#
# COMPACT_ATOMS: atom_id res chain seq x y z
N MET A 1 -14.97 6.68 -12.05
CA MET A 1 -15.01 7.73 -13.09
C MET A 1 -14.59 9.13 -12.61
N HIS A 2 -14.17 9.35 -11.36
CA HIS A 2 -13.92 10.70 -10.82
C HIS A 2 -12.45 11.13 -10.75
N GLY A 3 -11.48 10.27 -11.10
CA GLY A 3 -10.05 10.57 -10.93
C GLY A 3 -9.48 11.70 -11.82
N ARG A 4 -10.27 12.26 -12.74
CA ARG A 4 -9.90 13.45 -13.52
C ARG A 4 -10.32 14.76 -12.83
N TYR A 5 -11.12 14.67 -11.78
CA TYR A 5 -11.54 15.84 -11.02
C TYR A 5 -10.42 16.25 -10.08
N ARG A 6 -9.90 17.46 -10.30
CA ARG A 6 -8.72 17.99 -9.61
C ARG A 6 -9.07 18.35 -8.17
N ILE A 7 -8.16 18.11 -7.24
CA ILE A 7 -8.36 18.46 -5.84
C ILE A 7 -8.53 19.98 -5.69
N GLU A 8 -7.80 20.76 -6.49
CA GLU A 8 -7.90 22.22 -6.52
C GLU A 8 -9.29 22.67 -6.97
N GLN A 9 -9.96 21.90 -7.84
CA GLN A 9 -11.33 22.18 -8.23
C GLN A 9 -12.31 21.84 -7.10
N ILE A 10 -12.09 20.72 -6.39
CA ILE A 10 -12.90 20.36 -5.22
C ILE A 10 -12.82 21.47 -4.16
N GLU A 11 -11.61 21.97 -3.88
CA GLU A 11 -11.40 23.05 -2.91
C GLU A 11 -12.13 24.34 -3.30
N GLN A 12 -12.05 24.72 -4.58
CA GLN A 12 -12.78 25.88 -5.11
C GLN A 12 -14.28 25.72 -4.97
N ASP A 13 -14.82 24.55 -5.31
CA ASP A 13 -16.26 24.27 -5.19
C ASP A 13 -16.73 24.31 -3.73
N GLN A 14 -15.85 23.98 -2.78
CA GLN A 14 -16.12 24.07 -1.34
C GLN A 14 -15.85 25.48 -0.77
N GLY A 15 -15.39 26.43 -1.59
CA GLY A 15 -15.08 27.79 -1.15
C GLY A 15 -13.86 27.90 -0.24
N LEU A 16 -12.95 26.91 -0.29
CA LEU A 16 -11.72 26.92 0.50
C LEU A 16 -10.73 27.93 -0.08
N ASN A 17 -9.99 28.61 0.79
CA ASN A 17 -8.87 29.46 0.41
C ASN A 17 -7.52 28.75 0.66
N ALA A 18 -6.40 29.39 0.28
CA ALA A 18 -5.07 28.79 0.38
C ALA A 18 -4.67 28.36 1.80
N GLU A 19 -5.19 29.01 2.84
CA GLU A 19 -4.93 28.64 4.25
C GLU A 19 -5.78 27.45 4.72
N GLN A 20 -6.77 27.05 3.92
CA GLN A 20 -7.74 26.01 4.21
C GLN A 20 -7.65 24.83 3.23
N SER A 21 -6.58 24.79 2.42
CA SER A 21 -6.32 23.70 1.49
C SER A 21 -6.19 22.37 2.24
N TYR A 22 -6.56 21.29 1.56
CA TYR A 22 -6.51 19.96 2.15
C TYR A 22 -5.06 19.53 2.42
N PHE A 23 -4.78 19.17 3.67
CA PHE A 23 -3.50 18.57 4.05
C PHE A 23 -3.46 17.08 3.66
N MET A 24 -2.70 16.74 2.62
CA MET A 24 -2.70 15.41 2.01
C MET A 24 -1.61 14.51 2.58
N SER A 25 -1.74 14.14 3.86
CA SER A 25 -0.78 13.27 4.56
C SER A 25 -1.48 12.23 5.46
N PRO A 26 -1.06 10.95 5.46
CA PRO A 26 0.01 10.38 4.63
C PRO A 26 -0.45 10.20 3.17
N PHE A 27 0.42 10.52 2.20
CA PHE A 27 0.13 10.30 0.79
C PHE A 27 0.75 8.98 0.30
N ILE A 28 -0.04 8.12 -0.34
CA ILE A 28 0.43 6.82 -0.85
C ILE A 28 0.37 6.82 -2.37
N ASN A 29 1.52 6.66 -3.01
CA ASN A 29 1.67 6.52 -4.45
C ASN A 29 2.03 5.08 -4.81
N ILE A 30 1.35 4.53 -5.82
CA ILE A 30 1.70 3.25 -6.42
C ILE A 30 2.00 3.52 -7.89
N LEU A 31 3.25 3.31 -8.27
CA LEU A 31 3.77 3.72 -9.57
C LEU A 31 4.35 2.48 -10.29
N PRO A 32 3.57 1.86 -11.18
CA PRO A 32 4.05 0.74 -11.98
C PRO A 32 4.93 1.28 -13.10
N PHE A 33 6.22 1.49 -12.81
CA PHE A 33 7.21 1.93 -13.79
C PHE A 33 8.17 0.80 -14.13
N GLU A 34 8.39 0.61 -15.43
CA GLU A 34 9.47 -0.21 -15.95
C GLU A 34 10.71 0.65 -16.20
N SER A 35 11.90 0.09 -15.97
CA SER A 35 13.14 0.72 -16.42
C SER A 35 13.09 0.91 -17.94
N PRO A 36 13.55 2.06 -18.48
CA PRO A 36 13.55 2.28 -19.91
C PRO A 36 14.44 1.22 -20.60
N HIS A 37 13.97 0.67 -21.72
CA HIS A 37 14.73 -0.34 -22.47
C HIS A 37 15.42 0.27 -23.70
N PHE A 38 16.73 0.07 -23.82
CA PHE A 38 17.51 0.41 -25.00
C PHE A 38 18.20 -0.85 -25.53
N ALA A 39 18.17 -1.05 -26.85
CA ALA A 39 18.77 -2.22 -27.47
C ALA A 39 20.25 -2.36 -27.08
N ASP A 40 20.66 -3.59 -26.76
CA ASP A 40 22.02 -3.95 -26.38
C ASP A 40 22.59 -3.21 -25.15
N CYS A 41 21.73 -2.59 -24.33
CA CYS A 41 22.13 -1.83 -23.15
C CYS A 41 21.56 -2.41 -21.86
N GLN A 42 22.33 -2.33 -20.77
CA GLN A 42 21.82 -2.49 -19.41
C GLN A 42 21.39 -1.12 -18.87
N THR A 43 20.21 -1.06 -18.26
CA THR A 43 19.56 0.18 -17.86
C THR A 43 19.04 0.07 -16.44
N GLU A 44 19.25 1.13 -15.65
CA GLU A 44 18.72 1.26 -14.29
C GLU A 44 18.01 2.62 -14.16
N LEU A 45 16.79 2.63 -13.63
CA LEU A 45 16.08 3.85 -13.30
C LEU A 45 16.40 4.29 -11.86
N LYS A 46 17.11 5.42 -11.71
CA LYS A 46 17.34 6.06 -10.42
C LYS A 46 16.54 7.36 -10.30
N VAL A 47 15.57 7.38 -9.39
CA VAL A 47 14.77 8.57 -9.09
C VAL A 47 15.57 9.47 -8.14
N LEU A 48 15.76 10.74 -8.52
CA LEU A 48 16.49 11.71 -7.71
C LEU A 48 15.56 12.57 -6.84
N ALA A 49 14.34 12.83 -7.32
CA ALA A 49 13.32 13.58 -6.61
C ALA A 49 11.91 13.16 -7.09
N SER A 50 10.94 13.14 -6.18
CA SER A 50 9.54 12.75 -6.47
C SER A 50 8.54 13.90 -6.27
N GLY A 51 9.03 15.14 -6.21
CA GLY A 51 8.26 16.31 -5.81
C GLY A 51 8.37 16.61 -4.30
N SER A 52 7.76 17.72 -3.87
CA SER A 52 7.68 18.07 -2.45
C SER A 52 6.71 17.14 -1.75
N ALA A 53 7.09 16.63 -0.58
CA ALA A 53 6.14 16.01 0.33
C ALA A 53 5.34 17.10 1.04
N GLU A 54 4.07 16.82 1.35
CA GLU A 54 3.30 17.53 2.35
C GLU A 54 3.14 16.56 3.52
N GLY A 55 3.74 16.84 4.67
CA GLY A 55 3.85 15.85 5.74
C GLY A 55 4.75 14.67 5.35
N ILE A 56 4.17 13.47 5.13
CA ILE A 56 4.90 12.23 4.80
C ILE A 56 4.25 11.49 3.63
N ASN A 57 5.07 11.09 2.66
CA ASN A 57 4.67 10.37 1.47
C ASN A 57 5.37 9.01 1.39
N PHE A 58 4.62 7.99 0.96
CA PHE A 58 5.10 6.64 0.67
C PHE A 58 4.90 6.38 -0.82
N THR A 59 5.96 6.09 -1.55
CA THR A 59 5.89 5.80 -2.98
C THR A 59 6.42 4.40 -3.26
N PHE A 60 5.51 3.52 -3.66
CA PHE A 60 5.80 2.17 -4.09
C PHE A 60 6.06 2.15 -5.59
N ARG A 61 7.22 1.62 -6.00
CA ARG A 61 7.58 1.44 -7.42
C ARG A 61 7.92 0.00 -7.67
N GLY A 62 7.33 -0.59 -8.69
CA GLY A 62 7.65 -1.96 -9.08
C GLY A 62 7.11 -2.25 -10.47
N SER A 63 7.62 -3.30 -11.07
CA SER A 63 7.08 -3.88 -12.30
C SER A 63 7.11 -5.40 -12.15
N PRO A 64 6.38 -6.17 -12.99
CA PRO A 64 6.46 -7.63 -12.94
C PRO A 64 7.89 -8.20 -13.08
N GLN A 65 8.82 -7.43 -13.65
CA GLN A 65 10.20 -7.82 -13.93
C GLN A 65 11.21 -7.30 -12.89
N HIS A 66 10.80 -6.44 -11.96
CA HIS A 66 11.69 -5.81 -10.98
C HIS A 66 11.12 -5.93 -9.56
N GLU A 67 12.00 -5.88 -8.56
CA GLU A 67 11.58 -5.86 -7.16
C GLU A 67 10.76 -4.60 -6.83
N LEU A 68 9.91 -4.72 -5.82
CA LEU A 68 9.17 -3.59 -5.27
C LEU A 68 10.12 -2.70 -4.45
N CYS A 69 10.29 -1.46 -4.87
CA CYS A 69 10.99 -0.42 -4.13
C CYS A 69 9.99 0.47 -3.38
N LEU A 70 10.36 0.85 -2.15
CA LEU A 70 9.63 1.83 -1.35
C LEU A 70 10.51 3.06 -1.13
N ASP A 71 10.09 4.19 -1.67
CA ASP A 71 10.63 5.50 -1.32
C ASP A 71 9.73 6.15 -0.26
N ILE A 72 10.35 6.66 0.81
CA ILE A 72 9.66 7.48 1.81
C ILE A 72 10.24 8.90 1.72
N THR A 73 9.38 9.91 1.66
CA THR A 73 9.78 11.32 1.70
C THR A 73 8.95 12.05 2.74
N ALA A 74 9.55 13.02 3.42
CA ALA A 74 8.84 13.82 4.40
C ALA A 74 9.29 15.29 4.32
N ASP A 75 8.35 16.20 4.55
CA ASP A 75 8.66 17.60 4.77
C ASP A 75 9.06 17.80 6.23
N LEU A 76 10.29 18.26 6.47
CA LEU A 76 10.82 18.44 7.81
C LEU A 76 10.20 19.62 8.57
N ALA A 77 9.52 20.55 7.87
CA ALA A 77 8.81 21.64 8.53
C ALA A 77 7.52 21.14 9.21
N SER A 78 6.82 20.20 8.59
CA SER A 78 5.56 19.63 9.11
C SER A 78 5.72 18.25 9.77
N TYR A 79 6.83 17.54 9.53
CA TYR A 79 7.06 16.18 10.03
C TYR A 79 8.29 16.05 10.94
N PRO A 80 8.11 15.75 12.24
CA PRO A 80 9.22 15.66 13.19
C PRO A 80 10.26 14.59 12.82
N GLN A 81 11.54 14.97 12.87
CA GLN A 81 12.66 14.06 12.56
C GLN A 81 12.72 12.83 13.47
N SER A 82 12.28 12.94 14.73
CA SER A 82 12.21 11.80 15.66
C SER A 82 11.22 10.73 15.19
N HIS A 83 10.09 11.14 14.60
CA HIS A 83 9.10 10.22 14.05
C HIS A 83 9.65 9.55 12.79
N TRP A 84 10.31 10.31 11.92
CA TRP A 84 10.96 9.79 10.72
C TRP A 84 11.85 8.57 10.99
N GLN A 85 12.78 8.68 11.94
CA GLN A 85 13.69 7.58 12.29
C GLN A 85 12.93 6.34 12.75
N SER A 86 11.93 6.51 13.63
CA SER A 86 11.12 5.39 14.11
C SER A 86 10.34 4.71 12.98
N HIS A 87 9.82 5.48 12.03
CA HIS A 87 9.10 4.93 10.88
C HIS A 87 10.02 4.18 9.93
N CYS A 88 11.21 4.71 9.62
CA CYS A 88 12.18 4.00 8.79
C CYS A 88 12.59 2.63 9.36
N GLU A 89 12.65 2.50 10.69
CA GLU A 89 12.96 1.22 11.36
C GLU A 89 11.77 0.27 11.44
N ARG A 90 10.57 0.79 11.76
CA ARG A 90 9.41 -0.04 12.08
C ARG A 90 8.57 -0.41 10.87
N PHE A 91 8.55 0.45 9.85
CA PHE A 91 7.66 0.28 8.70
C PHE A 91 8.02 -0.97 7.88
N PRO A 92 9.29 -1.25 7.53
CA PRO A 92 9.63 -2.50 6.82
C PRO A 92 9.19 -3.75 7.59
N ARG A 93 9.48 -3.81 8.90
CA ARG A 93 9.07 -4.94 9.75
C ARG A 93 7.55 -5.10 9.83
N PHE A 94 6.82 -3.99 9.86
CA PHE A 94 5.36 -4.03 9.85
C PHE A 94 4.83 -4.66 8.56
N PHE A 95 5.37 -4.30 7.39
CA PHE A 95 4.97 -4.90 6.11
C PHE A 95 5.32 -6.39 6.03
N GLU A 96 6.50 -6.79 6.49
CA GLU A 96 6.89 -8.22 6.56
C GLU A 96 5.89 -9.03 7.39
N GLN A 97 5.54 -8.53 8.59
CA GLN A 97 4.57 -9.19 9.46
C GLN A 97 3.16 -9.20 8.86
N LEU A 98 2.74 -8.10 8.26
CA LEU A 98 1.43 -7.96 7.62
C LEU A 98 1.30 -8.93 6.44
N LEU A 99 2.33 -9.03 5.59
CA LEU A 99 2.34 -9.94 4.45
C LEU A 99 2.30 -11.41 4.90
N ALA A 100 3.12 -11.79 5.87
CA ALA A 100 3.09 -13.14 6.45
C ALA A 100 1.69 -13.46 7.02
N ARG A 101 1.04 -12.50 7.67
CA ARG A 101 -0.32 -12.66 8.19
C ARG A 101 -1.34 -12.85 7.06
N PHE A 102 -1.27 -12.04 6.00
CA PHE A 102 -2.17 -12.18 4.83
C PHE A 102 -2.01 -13.52 4.14
N GLN A 103 -0.77 -13.98 3.93
CA GLN A 103 -0.51 -15.30 3.35
C GLN A 103 -1.11 -16.43 4.20
N GLN A 104 -1.02 -16.33 5.54
CA GLN A 104 -1.68 -17.29 6.43
C GLN A 104 -3.20 -17.26 6.28
N VAL A 105 -3.82 -16.08 6.20
CA VAL A 105 -5.27 -15.96 5.99
C VAL A 105 -5.67 -16.56 4.65
N GLU A 106 -4.93 -16.29 3.58
CA GLU A 106 -5.20 -16.86 2.26
C GLU A 106 -5.13 -18.39 2.27
N GLN A 107 -4.13 -18.96 2.95
CA GLN A 107 -4.00 -20.41 3.13
C GLN A 107 -5.16 -20.99 3.93
N ASP A 108 -5.56 -20.34 5.02
CA ASP A 108 -6.68 -20.78 5.86
C ASP A 108 -8.00 -20.76 5.08
N VAL A 109 -8.25 -19.69 4.31
CA VAL A 109 -9.42 -19.56 3.44
C VAL A 109 -9.39 -20.62 2.35
N ALA A 110 -8.26 -20.81 1.66
CA ALA A 110 -8.11 -21.83 0.64
C ALA A 110 -8.38 -23.23 1.22
N ARG A 111 -7.89 -23.53 2.43
CA ARG A 111 -8.18 -24.79 3.13
C ARG A 111 -9.67 -24.97 3.41
N LEU A 112 -10.34 -23.95 3.96
CA LEU A 112 -11.78 -24.02 4.26
C LEU A 112 -12.63 -24.23 3.00
N LEU A 113 -12.23 -23.64 1.87
CA LEU A 113 -12.90 -23.83 0.58
C LEU A 113 -12.56 -25.17 -0.09
N ALA A 114 -11.37 -25.73 0.19
CA ALA A 114 -10.89 -27.00 -0.32
C ALA A 114 -11.33 -28.21 0.52
N GLU A 115 -12.08 -28.03 1.61
CA GLU A 115 -12.76 -29.12 2.32
C GLU A 115 -14.20 -29.32 1.79
N PRO A 116 -14.43 -30.08 0.70
CA PRO A 116 -15.74 -30.62 0.44
C PRO A 116 -15.98 -31.78 1.43
N ALA A 117 -17.06 -31.68 2.19
CA ALA A 117 -17.71 -32.79 2.93
C ALA A 117 -17.27 -33.16 4.36
N ALA A 118 -16.51 -32.35 5.11
CA ALA A 118 -16.33 -32.61 6.55
C ALA A 118 -17.54 -32.15 7.40
N LEU A 119 -18.26 -31.10 6.99
CA LEU A 119 -19.44 -30.60 7.72
C LEU A 119 -20.71 -31.45 7.55
N ALA A 120 -20.82 -32.27 6.50
CA ALA A 120 -22.00 -33.11 6.28
C ALA A 120 -22.02 -34.37 7.18
N ALA A 121 -20.86 -34.80 7.71
CA ALA A 121 -20.76 -36.01 8.52
C ALA A 121 -21.13 -35.80 10.00
N THR A 122 -21.01 -34.56 10.52
CA THR A 122 -21.20 -34.31 11.96
C THR A 122 -22.67 -34.15 12.38
N THR A 123 -23.59 -33.98 11.43
CA THR A 123 -25.03 -33.83 11.74
C THR A 123 -25.77 -35.17 11.87
N SER A 124 -25.18 -36.30 11.48
CA SER A 124 -25.91 -37.58 11.40
C SER A 124 -25.81 -38.51 12.63
N THR A 125 -25.07 -38.16 13.70
CA THR A 125 -24.87 -39.07 14.85
C THR A 125 -25.41 -38.50 16.17
N ARG A 126 -26.54 -37.78 16.13
CA ARG A 126 -27.30 -37.36 17.33
C ARG A 126 -28.81 -37.63 17.23
N ALA A 127 -29.15 -38.77 16.67
CA ALA A 127 -30.34 -39.56 17.02
C ALA A 127 -29.78 -40.99 17.08
N ILE A 128 -30.00 -41.86 18.06
CA ILE A 128 -31.21 -42.22 18.78
C ILE A 128 -30.71 -42.90 20.09
N ALA A 129 -31.23 -42.51 21.25
CA ALA A 129 -31.25 -43.38 22.43
C ALA A 129 -32.40 -42.92 23.34
N SER A 130 -33.51 -43.66 23.28
CA SER A 130 -34.63 -43.66 24.23
C SER A 130 -34.77 -45.08 24.74
#